data_AF-X1T125-F1
#
_entry.id   AF-X1T125-F1
#
_cell.length_a   1.000
_cell.length_b   1.000
_cell.length_c   1.000
_cell.angle_alpha   90.00
_cell.angle_beta   90.00
_cell.angle_gamma   90.00
#
_symmetry.space_group_name_H-M   'P 1'
#
loop_
_entity.id
_entity.type
_entity.pdbx_description
1 polymer ?
#
loop_
_entity_poly.entity_id
_entity_poly.type
_entity_poly.pdbx_seq_one_letter_code
_entity_poly.pdbx_strand_id
1 'polypeptide(L)'
;MPIKWSAVKVSEAMDEVENQVSLAEAFIAEAKVKTQAARNIANLPQYVDQHLVRLIGDIERIDRVKDSIKAVRKDIPDGAIEAEQEHAKH
;
A
#
# COMPACT_ATOMS: atom_id res chain seq x y z
N MET A 1 22.31 10.10 -15.65
CA MET A 1 21.46 10.34 -16.84
C MET A 1 20.45 11.41 -16.43
N PRO A 2 20.27 12.53 -17.15
CA PRO A 2 19.36 13.58 -16.70
C PRO A 2 17.91 13.11 -16.85
N ILE A 3 17.25 12.82 -15.73
CA ILE A 3 15.82 12.54 -15.69
C ILE A 3 15.04 13.85 -15.86
N LYS A 4 13.89 13.80 -16.54
CA LYS A 4 13.05 14.98 -16.86
C LYS A 4 11.99 15.28 -15.80
N TRP A 5 12.06 14.60 -14.67
CA TRP A 5 11.09 14.60 -13.59
C TRP A 5 11.86 14.63 -12.26
N SER A 6 11.19 15.03 -11.18
CA SER A 6 11.81 15.18 -9.86
C SER A 6 11.82 13.85 -9.13
N ALA A 7 13.01 13.28 -8.93
CA ALA A 7 13.21 12.07 -8.13
C ALA A 7 12.90 12.33 -6.65
N VAL A 8 13.25 13.53 -6.15
CA VAL A 8 12.93 13.94 -4.78
C VAL A 8 11.42 13.92 -4.55
N LYS A 9 10.64 14.61 -5.40
CA LYS A 9 9.18 14.68 -5.24
C LYS A 9 8.49 13.32 -5.37
N VAL A 10 8.99 12.45 -6.24
CA VAL A 10 8.47 11.08 -6.37
C VAL A 10 8.74 10.29 -5.08
N SER A 11 9.94 10.40 -4.51
CA SER A 11 10.27 9.75 -3.24
C SER A 11 9.39 10.24 -2.10
N GLU A 12 9.25 11.56 -1.95
CA GLU A 12 8.41 12.18 -0.91
C GLU A 12 6.95 11.74 -1.04
N ALA A 13 6.40 11.72 -2.26
CA ALA A 13 5.05 11.22 -2.49
C ALA A 13 4.89 9.75 -2.09
N MET A 14 5.91 8.91 -2.31
CA MET A 14 5.88 7.51 -1.86
C MET A 14 5.96 7.38 -0.33
N ASP A 15 6.70 8.26 0.34
CA ASP A 15 6.75 8.31 1.81
C ASP A 15 5.39 8.68 2.40
N GLU A 16 4.71 9.67 1.81
CA GLU A 16 3.36 10.07 2.22
C GLU A 16 2.36 8.92 2.04
N VAL A 17 2.39 8.24 0.90
CA VAL A 17 1.51 7.09 0.64
C VAL A 17 1.81 5.94 1.60
N GLU A 18 3.07 5.60 1.84
CA GLU A 18 3.45 4.54 2.78
C GLU A 18 3.00 4.85 4.20
N ASN A 19 3.11 6.11 4.63
CA ASN A 19 2.62 6.55 5.91
C ASN A 19 1.10 6.36 6.05
N GLN A 20 0.32 6.74 5.04
CA GLN A 20 -1.14 6.53 5.05
C GLN A 20 -1.50 5.04 5.11
N VAL A 21 -0.81 4.20 4.35
CA VAL A 21 -1.02 2.74 4.39
C VAL A 21 -0.70 2.17 5.77
N SER A 22 0.36 2.65 6.41
CA SER A 22 0.76 2.23 7.75
C SER A 22 -0.27 2.64 8.81
N LEU A 23 -0.84 3.85 8.69
CA LEU A 23 -1.94 4.30 9.56
C LEU A 23 -3.21 3.44 9.36
N ALA A 24 -3.46 2.98 8.14
CA ALA A 24 -4.62 2.15 7.82
C ALA A 24 -4.49 0.69 8.30
N GLU A 25 -3.28 0.20 8.58
CA GLU A 25 -2.98 -1.21 8.85
C GLU A 25 -3.83 -1.80 9.99
N ALA A 26 -3.97 -1.06 11.10
CA ALA A 26 -4.78 -1.48 12.23
C ALA A 26 -6.27 -1.61 11.87
N PHE A 27 -6.81 -0.66 11.10
CA PHE A 27 -8.21 -0.68 10.67
C PHE A 27 -8.50 -1.82 9.69
N ILE A 28 -7.54 -2.12 8.81
CA ILE A 28 -7.67 -3.21 7.84
C ILE A 28 -7.58 -4.57 8.56
N ALA A 29 -6.68 -4.70 9.53
CA ALA A 29 -6.61 -5.88 10.39
C ALA A 29 -7.92 -6.07 11.18
N GLU A 30 -8.48 -5.00 11.74
CA GLU A 30 -9.78 -5.04 12.43
C GLU A 30 -10.91 -5.45 11.48
N ALA A 31 -10.94 -4.91 10.25
CA ALA A 31 -11.92 -5.28 9.23
C ALA A 31 -11.87 -6.80 8.95
N LYS A 32 -10.68 -7.38 8.79
CA LYS A 32 -10.50 -8.83 8.64
C LYS A 32 -11.12 -9.60 9.80
N VAL A 33 -10.82 -9.20 11.04
CA VAL A 33 -11.38 -9.83 12.25
C VAL A 33 -12.91 -9.78 12.24
N LYS A 34 -13.50 -8.64 11.90
CA LYS A 34 -14.96 -8.49 11.84
C LYS A 34 -15.58 -9.35 10.74
N THR A 35 -14.95 -9.43 9.56
CA THR A 35 -15.40 -10.32 8.49
C THR A 35 -15.33 -11.78 8.91
N GLN A 36 -14.26 -12.18 9.63
CA GLN A 36 -14.12 -13.52 10.18
C GLN A 36 -15.23 -13.85 11.19
N ALA A 37 -15.57 -12.90 12.06
CA ALA A 37 -16.67 -13.04 13.01
C ALA A 37 -18.03 -13.18 12.31
N ALA A 38 -18.25 -12.43 11.21
CA ALA A 38 -19.48 -12.51 10.43
C ALA A 38 -19.73 -13.91 9.82
N ARG A 39 -18.67 -14.67 9.53
CA ARG A 39 -18.79 -16.06 9.05
C ARG A 39 -19.39 -17.01 10.08
N ASN A 40 -19.31 -16.66 11.37
CA ASN A 40 -19.82 -17.48 12.46
C ASN A 40 -21.29 -17.17 12.82
N ILE A 41 -21.98 -16.32 12.04
CA ILE A 41 -23.40 -16.03 12.24
C ILE A 41 -24.20 -17.33 12.02
N ALA A 42 -25.08 -17.66 12.96
CA ALA A 42 -25.93 -18.84 12.87
C ALA A 42 -26.84 -18.79 11.64
N ASN A 43 -27.00 -19.94 10.98
CA ASN A 43 -27.82 -20.10 9.77
C ASN A 43 -27.40 -19.19 8.60
N LEU A 44 -26.11 -18.82 8.51
CA LEU A 44 -25.59 -18.02 7.40
C LEU A 44 -25.78 -18.78 6.08
N PRO A 45 -26.45 -18.19 5.07
CA PRO A 45 -26.57 -18.81 3.76
C PRO A 45 -25.20 -19.00 3.11
N GLN A 46 -25.00 -20.12 2.42
CA GLN A 46 -23.72 -20.46 1.79
C GLN A 46 -23.21 -19.39 0.81
N TYR A 47 -24.10 -18.77 0.03
CA TYR A 47 -23.70 -17.72 -0.91
C TYR A 47 -23.12 -16.50 -0.18
N VAL A 48 -23.62 -16.18 1.02
CA VAL A 48 -23.07 -15.09 1.84
C VAL A 48 -21.70 -15.47 2.39
N ASP A 49 -21.52 -16.69 2.89
CA ASP A 49 -20.19 -17.16 3.34
C ASP A 49 -19.14 -17.08 2.23
N GLN A 50 -19.50 -17.46 1.00
CA GLN A 50 -18.60 -17.35 -0.15
C GLN A 50 -18.17 -15.89 -0.42
N HIS A 51 -19.09 -14.94 -0.29
CA HIS A 51 -18.76 -13.51 -0.41
C HIS A 51 -17.83 -13.05 0.72
N LEU A 52 -18.05 -13.52 1.97
CA LEU A 52 -17.19 -13.19 3.10
C LEU A 52 -15.78 -13.77 2.94
N VAL A 53 -15.66 -15.02 2.45
CA VAL A 53 -14.36 -15.64 2.15
C VAL A 53 -13.60 -14.84 1.10
N ARG A 54 -14.29 -14.40 0.04
CA ARG A 54 -13.68 -13.55 -0.99
C ARG A 54 -13.22 -12.21 -0.41
N LEU A 55 -14.05 -11.58 0.41
CA LEU A 55 -13.71 -10.31 1.07
C LEU A 55 -12.46 -10.44 1.96
N ILE A 56 -12.33 -11.53 2.72
CA ILE A 56 -11.10 -11.79 3.51
C ILE A 56 -9.88 -11.85 2.59
N GLY A 57 -9.97 -12.57 1.48
CA GLY A 57 -8.87 -12.65 0.51
C GLY A 57 -8.54 -11.31 -0.15
N ASP A 58 -9.53 -10.45 -0.38
CA ASP A 58 -9.31 -9.10 -0.90
C ASP A 58 -8.64 -8.20 0.15
N ILE A 59 -9.01 -8.31 1.43
CA ILE A 59 -8.37 -7.60 2.54
C ILE A 59 -6.90 -8.01 2.72
N GLU A 60 -6.60 -9.32 2.67
CA GLU A 60 -5.24 -9.83 2.79
C GLU A 60 -4.32 -9.37 1.65
N ARG A 61 -4.88 -8.95 0.51
CA ARG A 61 -4.11 -8.44 -0.62
C ARG A 61 -3.63 -7.00 -0.45
N ILE A 62 -3.99 -6.31 0.64
CA ILE A 62 -3.52 -4.95 0.89
C ILE A 62 -1.98 -4.85 0.96
N ASP A 63 -1.29 -5.94 1.32
CA ASP A 63 0.18 -5.99 1.35
C ASP A 63 0.80 -5.67 -0.02
N ARG A 64 0.08 -5.93 -1.12
CA ARG A 64 0.50 -5.57 -2.48
C ARG A 64 0.64 -4.06 -2.68
N VAL A 65 -0.02 -3.25 -1.87
CA VAL A 65 0.11 -1.79 -1.91
C VAL A 65 1.52 -1.40 -1.48
N LYS A 66 2.03 -1.97 -0.38
CA LYS A 66 3.41 -1.73 0.09
C LYS A 66 4.44 -2.21 -0.94
N ASP A 67 4.19 -3.34 -1.59
CA ASP A 67 5.07 -3.83 -2.67
C ASP A 67 5.07 -2.91 -3.89
N SER A 68 3.92 -2.33 -4.24
CA SER A 68 3.82 -1.37 -5.35
C SER A 68 4.58 -0.07 -5.05
N ILE A 69 4.54 0.42 -3.81
CA ILE A 69 5.33 1.58 -3.36
C ILE A 69 6.83 1.29 -3.51
N LYS A 70 7.27 0.11 -3.06
CA LYS A 70 8.68 -0.32 -3.21
C LYS A 70 9.10 -0.41 -4.67
N ALA A 71 8.21 -0.90 -5.55
CA ALA A 71 8.49 -0.97 -6.98
C ALA A 71 8.71 0.42 -7.57
N VAL A 72 7.88 1.40 -7.23
CA VAL A 72 8.06 2.80 -7.66
C VAL A 72 9.41 3.36 -7.20
N ARG A 73 9.79 3.14 -5.93
CA ARG A 73 11.09 3.59 -5.41
C ARG A 73 12.26 2.93 -6.14
N LYS A 74 12.14 1.66 -6.49
CA LYS A 74 13.17 0.91 -7.22
C LYS A 74 13.40 1.44 -8.64
N ASP A 75 12.39 2.07 -9.24
CA ASP A 75 12.51 2.67 -10.57
C ASP A 75 13.17 4.06 -10.56
N ILE A 76 13.44 4.63 -9.38
CA ILE A 76 14.25 5.84 -9.23
C ILE A 76 15.73 5.46 -9.48
N PRO A 77 16.42 6.07 -10.46
CA PRO A 77 17.82 5.75 -10.69
C PRO A 77 18.71 6.09 -9.49
N ASP A 78 19.68 5.23 -9.22
CA ASP A 78 20.68 5.46 -8.18
C ASP A 78 21.38 6.82 -8.38
N GLY A 79 21.55 7.59 -7.30
CA GLY A 79 22.19 8.90 -7.34
C GLY A 79 21.30 10.04 -7.88
N ALA A 80 20.08 9.75 -8.36
CA ALA A 80 19.21 10.78 -8.95
C ALA A 80 18.68 11.77 -7.90
N ILE A 81 18.39 11.30 -6.69
CA ILE A 81 17.94 12.14 -5.58
C ILE A 81 19.07 13.06 -5.13
N GLU A 82 20.26 12.51 -4.92
CA GLU A 82 21.45 13.26 -4.49
C GLU A 82 21.84 14.31 -5.53
N ALA A 83 21.87 13.93 -6.81
CA ALA A 83 22.19 14.85 -7.91
C ALA A 83 21.17 16.00 -8.01
N GLU A 84 19.87 15.73 -7.85
CA GLU A 84 18.85 16.78 -7.85
C GLU A 84 18.99 17.73 -6.65
N GLN A 85 19.28 17.20 -5.45
CA GLN A 85 19.49 18.00 -4.24
C GLN A 85 20.76 18.85 -4.29
N GLU A 86 21.84 18.36 -4.90
CA GLU A 86 23.07 19.13 -5.11
C GLU A 86 22.84 20.28 -6.09
N HIS A 87 22.13 20.02 -7.20
CA HIS A 87 21.76 21.06 -8.16
C HIS A 87 20.87 22.15 -7.57
N ALA A 88 19.99 21.82 -6.62
CA ALA A 88 19.12 22.80 -5.96
C ALA A 88 19.85 23.72 -4.95
N LYS A 89 21.08 23.37 -4.54
CA LYS A 89 21.89 24.13 -3.57
C LYS A 89 22.87 25.12 -4.22
N HIS A 90 22.98 25.12 -5.55
CA HIS A 90 23.85 26.00 -6.34
C HIS A 90 23.03 26.96 -7.18
#